data_AF-A0A1H3NWN6-F1
#
_entry.id   AF-A0A1H3NWN6-F1
#
_cell.length_a   1.000
_cell.length_b   1.000
_cell.length_c   1.000
_cell.angle_alpha   90.00
_cell.angle_beta   90.00
_cell.angle_gamma   90.00
#
_symmetry.space_group_name_H-M   'P 1'
#
loop_
_entity.id
_entity.type
_entity.pdbx_description
1 polymer ?
#
loop_
_entity_poly.entity_id
_entity_poly.type
_entity_poly.pdbx_seq_one_letter_code
_entity_poly.pdbx_strand_id
1 'polypeptide(L)'
;MGRPQITLDPDQVREVETLAALLNQDQIADYLGIARNTFRAICARDDEVSARYKRGKAKAIAHVANGLLQKARAGDTTCAIFYLKTQAGWFDTPKAAPPAAHAEKANGSKDALKRMLDQIAERSGRIGCPADPPSPRLAAPAEGDRDL
;
A
#
# COMPACT_ATOMS: atom_id res chain seq x y z
N MET A 1 -7.25 -25.51 -48.80
CA MET A 1 -6.71 -24.15 -48.99
C MET A 1 -6.67 -23.46 -47.63
N GLY A 2 -5.49 -23.11 -47.12
CA GLY A 2 -5.36 -22.39 -45.84
C GLY A 2 -5.74 -20.92 -45.99
N ARG A 3 -6.28 -20.30 -44.93
CA ARG A 3 -6.59 -18.87 -44.90
C ARG A 3 -5.29 -18.06 -45.11
N PRO A 4 -5.27 -17.04 -45.99
CA PRO A 4 -4.09 -16.22 -46.20
C PRO A 4 -3.65 -15.54 -44.89
N GLN A 5 -2.35 -15.50 -44.64
CA GLN A 5 -1.78 -14.84 -43.47
C GLN A 5 -1.87 -13.32 -43.62
N ILE A 6 -2.34 -12.64 -42.58
CA ILE A 6 -2.44 -11.19 -42.51
C ILE A 6 -1.06 -10.64 -42.15
N THR A 7 -0.43 -9.88 -43.04
CA THR A 7 0.84 -9.17 -42.82
C THR A 7 0.57 -7.67 -42.74
N LEU A 8 1.31 -6.96 -41.88
CA LEU A 8 1.18 -5.52 -41.73
C LEU A 8 1.90 -4.80 -42.87
N ASP A 9 1.30 -3.73 -43.37
CA ASP A 9 1.96 -2.79 -44.28
C ASP A 9 3.09 -2.03 -43.55
N PRO A 10 4.18 -1.63 -44.22
CA PRO A 10 5.24 -0.82 -43.62
C PRO A 10 4.75 0.40 -42.81
N ASP A 11 3.68 1.07 -43.25
CA ASP A 11 3.13 2.20 -42.51
C ASP A 11 2.42 1.76 -41.23
N GLN A 12 1.71 0.62 -41.26
CA GLN A 12 1.13 0.02 -40.06
C GLN A 12 2.21 -0.42 -39.06
N VAL A 13 3.35 -0.92 -39.55
CA VAL A 13 4.49 -1.27 -38.69
C VAL A 13 5.06 -0.04 -37.98
N ARG A 14 5.14 1.11 -38.67
CA ARG A 14 5.55 2.38 -38.05
C ARG A 14 4.51 2.86 -37.04
N GLU A 15 3.23 2.71 -37.36
CA GLU A 15 2.12 3.07 -36.48
C GLU A 15 2.14 2.24 -35.19
N VAL A 16 2.49 0.95 -35.25
CA VAL A 16 2.66 0.08 -34.07
C VAL A 16 3.65 0.66 -33.07
N GLU A 17 4.78 1.24 -33.52
CA GLU A 17 5.75 1.89 -32.62
C GLU A 17 5.12 3.08 -31.88
N THR A 18 4.36 3.91 -32.59
CA THR A 18 3.67 5.07 -32.01
C THR A 18 2.57 4.65 -31.05
N LEU A 19 1.72 3.69 -31.44
CA LEU A 19 0.61 3.20 -30.62
C LEU A 19 1.10 2.43 -29.39
N ALA A 20 2.23 1.72 -29.48
CA ALA A 20 2.78 0.96 -28.37
C ALA A 20 3.15 1.83 -27.16
N ALA A 21 3.38 3.13 -27.36
CA ALA A 21 3.57 4.06 -26.25
C ALA A 21 2.31 4.24 -25.39
N LEU A 22 1.11 4.07 -25.97
CA LEU A 22 -0.18 4.35 -25.30
C LEU A 22 -1.01 3.09 -25.04
N LEU A 23 -0.92 2.09 -25.92
CA LEU A 23 -1.84 0.96 -25.98
C LEU A 23 -1.14 -0.38 -25.72
N ASN A 24 -1.88 -1.37 -25.22
CA ASN A 24 -1.42 -2.76 -25.14
C ASN A 24 -1.63 -3.50 -26.48
N GLN A 25 -1.09 -4.72 -26.63
CA GLN A 25 -1.18 -5.46 -27.90
C GLN A 25 -2.61 -5.74 -28.36
N ASP A 26 -3.52 -6.01 -27.43
CA ASP A 26 -4.92 -6.30 -27.75
C ASP A 26 -5.63 -5.05 -28.25
N GLN A 27 -5.37 -3.90 -27.64
CA GLN A 27 -5.89 -2.61 -28.08
C GLN A 27 -5.33 -2.19 -29.44
N ILE A 28 -4.06 -2.48 -29.72
CA ILE A 28 -3.46 -2.23 -31.04
C ILE A 28 -4.12 -3.13 -32.09
N ALA A 29 -4.38 -4.40 -31.76
CA ALA A 29 -5.08 -5.30 -32.68
C ALA A 29 -6.50 -4.80 -32.97
N ASP A 30 -7.24 -4.38 -31.94
CA ASP A 30 -8.57 -3.80 -32.07
C ASP A 30 -8.54 -2.51 -32.91
N TYR A 31 -7.52 -1.65 -32.72
CA TYR A 31 -7.31 -0.43 -33.50
C TYR A 31 -7.00 -0.72 -34.98
N LEU A 32 -6.15 -1.71 -35.27
CA LEU A 32 -5.80 -2.13 -36.63
C LEU A 32 -6.91 -2.97 -37.30
N GLY A 33 -8.00 -3.26 -36.60
CA GLY A 33 -9.12 -4.05 -37.12
C GLY A 33 -8.78 -5.53 -37.34
N ILE A 34 -7.79 -6.06 -36.61
CA ILE A 34 -7.37 -7.46 -36.72
C ILE A 34 -7.63 -8.23 -35.42
N ALA A 35 -7.82 -9.54 -35.52
CA ALA A 35 -7.99 -10.36 -34.34
C ALA A 35 -6.73 -10.35 -33.46
N ARG A 36 -6.93 -10.29 -32.12
CA ARG A 36 -5.85 -10.20 -31.13
C ARG A 36 -4.83 -11.33 -31.23
N ASN A 37 -5.32 -12.56 -31.47
CA ASN A 37 -4.47 -13.72 -31.70
C ASN A 37 -3.60 -13.56 -32.96
N THR A 38 -4.15 -12.96 -34.03
CA THR A 38 -3.42 -12.65 -35.25
C THR A 38 -2.29 -11.66 -34.98
N PHE A 39 -2.55 -10.58 -34.24
CA PHE A 39 -1.49 -9.60 -33.92
C PHE A 39 -0.38 -10.22 -33.08
N ARG A 40 -0.72 -11.03 -32.07
CA ARG A 40 0.28 -11.78 -31.28
C ARG A 40 1.10 -12.73 -32.16
N ALA A 41 0.46 -13.43 -33.09
CA ALA A 41 1.14 -14.30 -34.05
C ALA A 41 1.98 -13.52 -35.07
N ILE A 42 1.63 -12.27 -35.39
CA ILE A 42 2.47 -11.35 -36.18
C ILE A 42 3.73 -11.01 -35.39
N CYS A 43 3.58 -10.52 -34.14
CA CYS A 43 4.72 -10.16 -33.30
C CYS A 43 5.65 -11.36 -32.98
N ALA A 44 5.13 -12.59 -33.01
CA ALA A 44 5.94 -13.79 -32.77
C ALA A 44 6.74 -14.25 -33.99
N ARG A 45 6.30 -13.92 -35.21
CA ARG A 45 6.95 -14.34 -36.46
C ARG A 45 7.74 -13.24 -37.15
N ASP A 46 7.39 -11.99 -36.90
CA ASP A 46 7.99 -10.80 -37.49
C ASP A 46 8.73 -10.03 -36.41
N ASP A 47 10.06 -10.18 -36.42
CA ASP A 47 10.95 -9.56 -35.45
C ASP A 47 10.96 -8.03 -35.55
N GLU A 48 10.73 -7.45 -36.74
CA GLU A 48 10.69 -5.99 -36.91
C GLU A 48 9.47 -5.42 -36.20
N VAL A 49 8.28 -6.02 -36.39
CA VAL A 49 7.06 -5.60 -35.67
C VAL A 49 7.25 -5.71 -34.16
N SER A 50 7.87 -6.80 -33.70
CA SER A 50 8.19 -7.02 -32.28
C SER A 50 9.16 -5.96 -31.74
N ALA A 51 10.21 -5.64 -32.49
CA ALA A 51 11.20 -4.62 -32.14
C ALA A 51 10.57 -3.23 -32.06
N ARG A 52 9.71 -2.88 -33.02
CA ARG A 52 8.95 -1.62 -33.06
C ARG A 52 8.02 -1.48 -31.87
N TYR A 53 7.27 -2.53 -31.55
CA TYR A 53 6.40 -2.55 -30.38
C TYR A 53 7.20 -2.32 -29.08
N LYS A 54 8.30 -3.07 -28.89
CA LYS A 54 9.17 -2.93 -27.72
C LYS A 54 9.81 -1.54 -27.64
N ARG A 55 10.25 -0.97 -28.77
CA ARG A 55 10.81 0.38 -28.85
C ARG A 55 9.79 1.44 -28.45
N GLY A 56 8.55 1.34 -28.92
CA GLY A 56 7.46 2.24 -28.53
C GLY A 56 7.17 2.20 -27.03
N LYS A 57 7.12 0.99 -26.45
CA LYS A 57 6.98 0.82 -24.99
C LYS A 57 8.15 1.43 -24.21
N ALA A 58 9.38 1.19 -24.64
CA ALA A 58 10.56 1.75 -24.00
C ALA A 58 10.55 3.29 -24.02
N LYS A 59 10.15 3.90 -25.14
CA LYS A 59 10.01 5.37 -25.26
C LYS A 59 9.00 5.94 -24.27
N ALA A 60 7.83 5.31 -24.12
CA ALA A 60 6.83 5.75 -23.15
C ALA A 60 7.33 5.64 -21.71
N ILE A 61 7.97 4.52 -21.36
CA ILE A 61 8.58 4.33 -20.04
C ILE A 61 9.64 5.41 -19.78
N ALA A 62 10.53 5.65 -20.74
CA ALA A 62 11.56 6.69 -20.63
C ALA A 62 10.95 8.09 -20.43
N HIS A 63 9.87 8.41 -21.14
CA HIS A 63 9.18 9.69 -20.99
C HIS A 63 8.59 9.86 -19.58
N VAL A 64 7.88 8.85 -19.06
CA VAL A 64 7.33 8.88 -17.70
C VAL A 64 8.45 8.92 -16.65
N ALA A 65 9.50 8.13 -16.83
CA ALA A 65 10.65 8.10 -15.94
C ALA A 65 11.36 9.47 -15.88
N ASN A 66 11.50 10.15 -17.01
CA ASN A 66 12.04 11.52 -17.04
C ASN A 66 11.16 12.48 -16.22
N GLY A 67 9.84 12.41 -16.37
CA GLY A 67 8.91 13.20 -15.55
C GLY A 67 9.05 12.95 -14.05
N LEU A 68 9.21 11.69 -13.65
CA LEU A 68 9.45 11.29 -12.26
C LEU A 68 10.79 11.84 -11.75
N LEU A 69 11.85 11.76 -12.55
CA LEU A 69 13.17 12.29 -12.21
C LEU A 69 13.13 13.81 -12.01
N GLN A 70 12.40 14.55 -12.86
CA GLN A 70 12.25 16.00 -12.68
C GLN A 70 11.51 16.35 -11.38
N LYS A 71 10.45 15.61 -11.03
CA LYS A 71 9.75 15.79 -9.75
C LYS A 71 10.66 15.52 -8.54
N ALA A 72 11.46 14.45 -8.60
CA ALA A 72 12.45 14.15 -7.56
C ALA A 72 13.45 15.30 -7.39
N ARG A 73 13.95 15.86 -8.49
CA ARG A 73 14.87 17.02 -8.47
C ARG A 73 14.22 18.29 -7.95
N ALA A 74 12.92 18.47 -8.17
CA ALA A 74 12.15 19.60 -7.65
C ALA A 74 11.81 19.49 -6.15
N GLY A 75 12.18 18.39 -5.49
CA GLY A 75 11.98 18.19 -4.05
C GLY A 75 10.80 17.29 -3.68
N ASP A 76 10.19 16.58 -4.63
CA ASP A 76 9.18 15.56 -4.31
C ASP A 76 9.86 14.36 -3.64
N THR A 77 9.69 14.24 -2.33
CA THR A 77 10.27 13.19 -1.49
C THR A 77 9.88 11.79 -1.96
N THR A 78 8.63 11.59 -2.40
CA THR A 78 8.15 10.27 -2.85
C THR A 78 8.86 9.84 -4.12
N CYS A 79 9.00 10.76 -5.09
CA CYS A 79 9.73 10.50 -6.33
C CYS A 79 11.23 10.25 -6.07
N ALA A 80 11.84 11.00 -5.15
CA ALA A 80 13.24 10.82 -4.77
C ALA A 80 13.48 9.46 -4.09
N ILE A 81 12.62 9.07 -3.13
CA ILE A 81 12.69 7.75 -2.48
C ILE A 81 12.52 6.64 -3.52
N PHE A 82 11.54 6.75 -4.42
CA PHE A 82 11.32 5.76 -5.48
C PHE A 82 12.57 5.59 -6.36
N TYR A 83 13.19 6.69 -6.78
CA TYR A 83 14.40 6.66 -7.60
C TYR A 83 15.57 5.98 -6.85
N LEU A 84 15.81 6.33 -5.59
CA LEU A 84 16.88 5.72 -4.79
C LEU A 84 16.62 4.24 -4.50
N LYS A 85 15.37 3.85 -4.22
CA LYS A 85 15.01 2.44 -4.03
C LYS A 85 15.27 1.61 -5.28
N THR A 86 14.96 2.14 -6.45
CA THR A 86 15.10 1.40 -7.72
C THR A 86 16.49 1.45 -8.31
N GLN A 87 17.25 2.54 -8.12
CA GLN A 87 18.56 2.74 -8.77
C GLN A 87 19.76 2.63 -7.81
N ALA A 88 19.59 2.95 -6.52
CA ALA A 88 20.68 2.94 -5.55
C ALA A 88 20.72 1.67 -4.68
N GLY A 89 19.86 0.68 -4.97
CA GLY A 89 19.83 -0.61 -4.25
C GLY A 89 19.45 -0.48 -2.78
N TRP A 90 18.82 0.62 -2.38
CA TRP A 90 18.40 0.83 -1.00
C TRP A 90 17.07 0.10 -0.76
N PHE A 91 17.12 -0.97 0.02
CA PHE A 91 15.94 -1.67 0.50
C PHE A 91 15.74 -1.34 1.98
N ASP A 92 14.48 -1.15 2.38
CA ASP A 92 14.14 -1.17 3.80
C ASP A 92 14.35 -2.61 4.28
N THR A 93 15.49 -2.85 4.94
CA THR A 93 15.73 -4.14 5.60
C THR A 93 14.55 -4.35 6.54
N PRO A 94 13.73 -5.42 6.37
CA PRO A 94 12.69 -5.68 7.33
C PRO A 94 13.39 -5.91 8.66
N LYS A 95 13.04 -5.12 9.69
CA LYS A 95 13.42 -5.44 11.07
C LYS A 95 12.83 -6.82 11.33
N ALA A 96 13.66 -7.85 11.24
CA ALA A 96 13.28 -9.20 11.59
C ALA A 96 12.68 -9.09 13.00
N ALA A 97 11.37 -9.36 13.11
CA ALA A 97 10.81 -9.68 14.40
C ALA A 97 11.67 -10.83 14.94
N PRO A 98 12.14 -10.77 16.21
CA PRO A 98 12.84 -11.90 16.78
C PRO A 98 11.98 -13.15 16.54
N PRO A 99 12.59 -14.29 16.16
CA PRO A 99 11.82 -15.51 15.96
C PRO A 99 10.98 -15.71 17.21
N ALA A 100 9.71 -16.08 17.02
CA ALA A 100 8.82 -16.43 18.12
C ALA A 100 9.40 -17.66 18.84
N ALA A 101 10.43 -17.44 19.65
CA ALA A 101 10.78 -18.29 20.76
C ALA A 101 9.51 -18.34 21.59
N HIS A 102 9.01 -19.55 21.80
CA HIS A 102 7.86 -19.84 22.63
C HIS A 102 7.75 -18.81 23.74
N ALA A 103 6.69 -18.03 23.71
CA ALA A 103 6.33 -17.14 24.79
C ALA A 103 5.95 -18.02 25.99
N GLU A 104 6.94 -18.54 26.71
CA GLU A 104 6.76 -18.78 28.13
C GLU A 104 6.44 -17.41 28.71
N LYS A 105 5.17 -17.23 29.08
CA LYS A 105 4.71 -16.08 29.85
C LYS A 105 5.53 -16.07 31.13
N ALA A 106 6.59 -15.28 31.17
CA ALA A 106 7.34 -14.99 32.38
C ALA A 106 6.38 -14.26 33.34
N ASN A 107 5.71 -15.04 34.18
CA ASN A 107 4.70 -14.58 35.12
C ASN A 107 5.31 -13.77 36.26
N GLY A 108 6.65 -13.66 36.32
CA GLY A 108 7.40 -13.01 37.40
C GLY A 108 7.03 -11.56 37.66
N SER A 109 6.68 -10.76 36.64
CA SER A 109 6.30 -9.36 36.88
C SER A 109 4.87 -9.21 37.42
N LYS A 110 3.95 -10.11 37.04
CA LYS A 110 2.59 -10.15 37.62
C LYS A 110 2.62 -10.75 39.02
N ASP A 111 3.49 -11.73 39.25
CA ASP A 111 3.68 -12.37 40.54
C ASP A 111 4.34 -11.44 41.56
N ALA A 112 5.31 -10.63 41.14
CA ALA A 112 5.91 -9.59 41.99
C ALA A 112 4.89 -8.50 42.36
N LEU A 113 4.09 -8.05 41.39
CA LEU A 113 3.04 -7.05 41.64
C LEU A 113 1.95 -7.61 42.57
N LYS A 114 1.56 -8.87 42.39
CA LYS A 114 0.58 -9.54 43.26
C LYS A 114 1.08 -9.64 44.70
N ARG A 115 2.35 -10.01 44.90
CA ARG A 115 2.99 -10.05 46.23
C ARG A 115 3.03 -8.68 46.90
N MET A 116 3.28 -7.61 46.14
CA MET A 116 3.27 -6.24 46.68
C MET A 116 1.85 -5.80 47.07
N LEU A 117 0.83 -6.15 46.26
CA LEU A 117 -0.57 -5.83 46.58
C LEU A 117 -1.07 -6.59 47.81
N ASP A 118 -0.71 -7.88 47.93
CA ASP A 118 -1.05 -8.69 49.11
C ASP A 118 -0.39 -8.12 50.38
N GLN A 119 0.88 -7.69 50.30
CA GLN A 119 1.58 -7.01 51.41
C GLN A 119 0.93 -5.68 51.82
N ILE A 120 0.38 -4.93 50.86
CA ILE A 120 -0.33 -3.67 51.13
C ILE A 120 -1.68 -3.95 51.79
N ALA A 121 -2.42 -4.96 51.33
CA ALA A 121 -3.69 -5.37 51.93
C ALA A 121 -3.52 -5.82 53.40
N GLU A 122 -2.47 -6.58 53.69
CA GLU A 122 -2.11 -7.00 55.06
C GLU A 122 -1.68 -5.83 55.95
N ARG A 123 -1.09 -4.78 55.37
CA ARG A 123 -0.70 -3.56 56.09
C ARG A 123 -1.89 -2.64 56.36
N SER A 124 -2.81 -2.52 55.42
CA SER A 124 -4.04 -1.72 55.57
C SER A 124 -5.01 -2.30 56.60
N GLY A 125 -4.97 -3.62 56.86
CA GLY A 125 -5.74 -4.24 57.95
C GLY A 125 -5.27 -3.89 59.36
N ARG A 126 -4.08 -3.27 59.54
CA ARG A 126 -3.56 -2.84 60.85
C ARG A 126 -3.71 -1.34 61.14
N ILE A 127 -4.05 -0.53 60.15
CA ILE A 127 -4.25 0.91 60.34
C ILE A 127 -5.73 1.19 60.18
N GLY A 128 -6.43 1.26 61.30
CA GLY A 128 -7.82 1.71 61.33
C GLY A 128 -7.91 3.13 60.76
N CYS A 129 -8.61 3.27 59.64
CA CYS A 129 -9.10 4.55 59.14
C CYS A 129 -10.64 4.51 59.13
N PRO A 130 -11.31 5.56 59.64
CA PRO A 130 -12.74 5.53 59.95
C PRO A 130 -13.58 5.53 58.67
N ALA A 131 -14.78 4.97 58.78
CA ALA A 131 -15.79 4.97 57.72
C ALA A 131 -16.16 6.39 57.29
N ASP A 132 -16.22 6.64 55.98
CA ASP A 132 -16.69 7.91 55.40
C ASP A 132 -18.16 8.18 55.78
N PRO A 133 -18.54 9.43 56.10
CA PRO A 133 -19.93 9.77 56.36
C PRO A 133 -20.74 9.80 55.05
N PRO A 134 -22.07 9.52 55.10
CA PRO A 134 -22.89 9.41 53.91
C PRO A 134 -23.12 10.77 53.22
N SER A 135 -22.96 10.80 51.90
CA SER A 135 -23.18 11.96 51.03
C SER A 135 -24.60 12.54 51.16
N PRO A 136 -24.76 13.88 51.08
CA PRO A 136 -26.08 14.51 51.23
C PRO A 136 -26.96 14.26 50.00
N ARG A 137 -28.21 13.87 50.26
CA ARG A 137 -29.30 13.70 49.28
C ARG A 137 -29.63 15.06 48.64
N LEU A 138 -29.61 15.12 47.32
CA LEU A 138 -30.08 16.24 46.51
C LEU A 138 -31.59 16.46 46.75
N ALA A 139 -31.98 17.61 47.30
CA ALA A 139 -33.38 17.97 47.51
C ALA A 139 -34.04 18.38 46.20
N ALA A 140 -35.25 17.88 45.96
CA ALA A 140 -36.10 18.19 44.81
C ALA A 140 -36.63 19.64 44.85
N PRO A 141 -36.95 20.25 43.70
CA PRO A 141 -37.45 21.63 43.63
C PRO A 141 -38.89 21.75 44.14
N ALA A 142 -39.17 22.84 44.86
CA ALA A 142 -40.49 23.16 45.40
C ALA A 142 -41.46 23.63 44.28
N GLU A 143 -42.58 22.93 44.15
CA GLU A 143 -43.81 23.40 43.50
C GLU A 143 -44.43 24.55 44.31
N GLY A 144 -45.02 25.52 43.61
CA GLY A 144 -45.57 26.74 44.19
C GLY A 144 -47.04 26.67 44.61
N ASP A 145 -47.47 27.68 45.34
CA ASP A 145 -48.86 28.17 45.49
C ASP A 145 -48.75 29.60 46.08
N ARG A 146 -49.03 30.67 45.31
CA ARG A 146 -50.31 31.41 45.18
C ARG A 146 -50.85 32.07 46.45
N ASP A 147 -51.27 33.32 46.23
CA ASP A 147 -52.26 34.12 46.96
C ASP A 147 -51.81 34.86 48.24
N LEU A 148 -51.53 36.17 48.08
CA LEU A 148 -52.31 37.31 48.61
C LEU A 148 -51.69 38.65 48.19
#